data_AF-A0A940SNA0-F1
#
_entry.id   AF-A0A940SNA0-F1
#
_cell.length_a   1.000
_cell.length_b   1.000
_cell.length_c   1.000
_cell.angle_alpha   90.00
_cell.angle_beta   90.00
_cell.angle_gamma   90.00
#
_symmetry.space_group_name_H-M   'P 1'
#
loop_
_entity.id
_entity.type
_entity.pdbx_description
1 polymer ?
#
loop_
_entity_poly.entity_id
_entity_poly.type
_entity_poly.pdbx_seq_one_letter_code
_entity_poly.pdbx_strand_id
1 'polypeptide(L)'
;MSKKKNLDSAMYSMFGTSSEQPAVEAEPKMEDKPAEPVVAAAPAPVGVTYLAPGSFMEGKLQTDGNVEIAGNFSGDIIAKGTVILHMVMQGNITAESLQLKGCKMTGNIVANGTVTLDEAASVTGNITAGELVCSGKVKGDLDVKGNLALNEKALVEGNIVTRTMTMSCGAVVAGGIKMNTAEK
;
A
#
# COMPACT_ATOMS: atom_id res chain seq x y z
N MET A 1 -64.08 22.99 -70.25
CA MET A 1 -62.91 22.30 -70.85
C MET A 1 -61.65 23.03 -70.42
N SER A 2 -60.56 22.27 -70.28
CA SER A 2 -59.17 22.67 -70.11
C SER A 2 -58.78 24.15 -70.32
N LYS A 3 -57.78 24.53 -69.52
CA LYS A 3 -56.69 25.51 -69.74
C LYS A 3 -56.78 26.73 -68.80
N LYS A 4 -55.83 26.90 -67.87
CA LYS A 4 -54.41 27.31 -67.99
C LYS A 4 -54.29 28.83 -68.06
N LYS A 5 -53.30 29.34 -67.29
CA LYS A 5 -52.60 30.64 -67.39
C LYS A 5 -53.26 31.77 -66.62
N ASN A 6 -52.66 32.27 -65.53
CA ASN A 6 -51.50 33.18 -65.39
C ASN A 6 -52.05 34.31 -64.46
N LEU A 7 -51.35 35.07 -63.62
CA LEU A 7 -49.99 35.60 -63.59
C LEU A 7 -49.80 36.31 -62.22
N ASP A 8 -48.55 36.57 -61.86
CA ASP A 8 -48.07 37.63 -60.94
C ASP A 8 -48.27 37.47 -59.42
N SER A 9 -47.31 37.80 -58.55
CA SER A 9 -45.95 38.30 -58.71
C SER A 9 -45.27 38.33 -57.33
N ALA A 10 -43.93 38.30 -57.36
CA ALA A 10 -42.97 38.78 -56.37
C ALA A 10 -42.07 37.69 -55.77
N MET A 11 -41.05 37.32 -56.54
CA MET A 11 -39.84 36.62 -56.10
C MET A 11 -38.69 37.65 -56.03
N TYR A 12 -38.06 37.80 -54.87
CA TYR A 12 -36.79 38.51 -54.70
C TYR A 12 -35.77 37.56 -54.05
N SER A 13 -34.77 37.18 -54.87
CA SER A 13 -33.38 36.76 -54.62
C SER A 13 -32.94 36.43 -53.17
N MET A 14 -32.55 35.19 -52.87
CA MET A 14 -31.20 34.56 -53.03
C MET A 14 -30.26 34.75 -51.82
N PHE A 15 -29.55 33.66 -51.49
CA PHE A 15 -28.71 33.36 -50.31
C PHE A 15 -29.49 32.97 -49.04
N GLY A 16 -29.24 31.86 -48.36
CA GLY A 16 -28.22 30.83 -48.51
C GLY A 16 -28.32 29.89 -47.30
N THR A 17 -28.05 28.60 -47.55
CA THR A 17 -27.70 27.54 -46.60
C THR A 17 -28.61 27.29 -45.39
N SER A 18 -29.40 26.24 -45.56
CA SER A 18 -30.01 25.36 -44.57
C SER A 18 -29.11 24.97 -43.40
N SER A 19 -29.61 25.08 -42.18
CA SER A 19 -29.92 23.89 -41.36
C SER A 19 -30.85 24.29 -40.22
N GLU A 20 -31.99 23.60 -40.17
CA GLU A 20 -33.04 23.72 -39.17
C GLU A 20 -32.52 23.50 -37.75
N GLN A 21 -32.89 24.41 -36.86
CA GLN A 21 -33.24 24.09 -35.49
C GLN A 21 -34.72 23.65 -35.47
N PRO A 22 -35.09 22.71 -34.60
CA PRO A 22 -36.27 23.01 -33.79
C PRO A 22 -36.00 22.84 -32.30
N ALA A 23 -36.45 23.85 -31.57
CA ALA A 23 -36.69 23.85 -30.14
C ALA A 23 -37.96 23.05 -29.81
N VAL A 24 -37.99 22.36 -28.65
CA VAL A 24 -39.11 22.41 -27.68
C VAL A 24 -38.72 21.79 -26.33
N GLU A 25 -39.13 22.50 -25.27
CA GLU A 25 -38.92 22.29 -23.83
C GLU A 25 -39.91 21.30 -23.17
N ALA A 26 -39.52 20.81 -21.97
CA ALA A 26 -40.31 20.47 -20.77
C ALA A 26 -40.79 19.00 -20.47
N GLU A 27 -39.91 18.24 -19.78
CA GLU A 27 -39.98 17.46 -18.49
C GLU A 27 -41.27 16.79 -17.93
N PRO A 28 -41.22 15.79 -16.98
CA PRO A 28 -40.14 14.90 -16.50
C PRO A 28 -40.54 13.40 -16.36
N LYS A 29 -39.57 12.47 -16.33
CA LYS A 29 -39.70 11.20 -15.59
C LYS A 29 -38.34 10.79 -15.04
N MET A 30 -38.25 10.77 -13.71
CA MET A 30 -37.14 10.21 -12.95
C MET A 30 -37.02 8.71 -13.27
N GLU A 31 -35.87 8.30 -13.82
CA GLU A 31 -35.38 6.92 -13.73
C GLU A 31 -33.96 6.96 -13.16
N ASP A 32 -33.85 6.38 -11.98
CA ASP A 32 -32.66 6.21 -11.16
C ASP A 32 -31.72 5.17 -11.80
N LYS A 33 -30.50 5.60 -12.16
CA LYS A 33 -29.37 4.69 -12.38
C LYS A 33 -28.04 5.39 -12.06
N PRO A 34 -27.10 4.73 -11.35
CA PRO A 34 -26.11 5.39 -10.50
C PRO A 34 -25.03 6.13 -11.30
N ALA A 35 -24.55 7.22 -10.70
CA ALA A 35 -23.37 7.97 -11.15
C ALA A 35 -22.19 7.02 -11.42
N GLU A 36 -21.60 7.14 -12.60
CA GLU A 36 -20.36 6.47 -12.95
C GLU A 36 -19.27 6.82 -11.93
N PRO A 37 -18.51 5.84 -11.40
CA PRO A 37 -17.45 6.15 -10.46
C PRO A 37 -16.34 6.88 -11.20
N VAL A 38 -16.03 8.09 -10.72
CA VAL A 38 -14.80 8.82 -11.02
C VAL A 38 -13.61 7.88 -10.80
N VAL A 39 -13.05 7.37 -11.91
CA VAL A 39 -11.78 6.64 -11.91
C VAL A 39 -10.68 7.59 -11.45
N ALA A 40 -10.28 7.42 -10.19
CA ALA A 40 -9.10 8.06 -9.63
C ALA A 40 -7.89 7.77 -10.52
N ALA A 41 -7.15 8.82 -10.87
CA ALA A 41 -5.91 8.72 -11.63
C ALA A 41 -4.98 7.67 -10.99
N ALA A 42 -4.54 6.69 -11.79
CA ALA A 42 -3.54 5.74 -11.36
C ALA A 42 -2.28 6.50 -10.89
N PRO A 43 -1.76 6.23 -9.67
CA PRO A 43 -0.55 6.89 -9.21
C PRO A 43 0.61 6.55 -10.15
N ALA A 44 1.48 7.54 -10.42
CA ALA A 44 2.71 7.34 -11.19
C ALA A 44 3.48 6.13 -10.64
N PRO A 45 4.10 5.27 -11.48
CA PRO A 45 4.79 4.09 -11.01
C PRO A 45 6.03 4.52 -10.23
N VAL A 46 5.89 4.60 -8.90
CA VAL A 46 7.03 4.42 -8.00
C VAL A 46 7.59 3.04 -8.32
N GLY A 47 8.79 2.99 -8.89
CA GLY A 47 9.42 1.73 -9.28
C GLY A 47 9.52 0.81 -8.07
N VAL A 48 8.61 -0.16 -7.99
CA VAL A 48 8.67 -1.23 -7.01
C VAL A 48 9.54 -2.33 -7.59
N THR A 49 10.57 -2.73 -6.86
CA THR A 49 11.30 -3.95 -7.19
C THR A 49 10.45 -5.12 -6.73
N TYR A 50 9.84 -5.85 -7.67
CA TYR A 50 8.95 -6.97 -7.36
C TYR A 50 9.62 -8.31 -7.66
N LEU A 51 9.74 -9.18 -6.65
CA LEU A 51 10.13 -10.57 -6.83
C LEU A 51 8.87 -11.43 -6.85
N ALA A 52 8.54 -11.97 -8.03
CA ALA A 52 7.35 -12.77 -8.25
C ALA A 52 7.35 -14.08 -7.45
N PRO A 53 6.17 -14.64 -7.10
CA PRO A 53 6.06 -15.96 -6.49
C PRO A 53 6.78 -17.04 -7.30
N GLY A 54 7.38 -18.01 -6.60
CA GLY A 54 8.17 -19.07 -7.23
C GLY A 54 9.60 -18.66 -7.63
N SER A 55 9.96 -17.38 -7.50
CA SER A 55 11.33 -16.92 -7.68
C SER A 55 12.19 -17.27 -6.46
N PHE A 56 13.42 -17.70 -6.72
CA PHE A 56 14.48 -17.83 -5.71
C PHE A 56 15.61 -16.87 -6.08
N MET A 57 16.00 -16.01 -5.14
CA MET A 57 17.10 -15.08 -5.34
C MET A 57 18.11 -15.24 -4.20
N GLU A 58 19.38 -15.29 -4.55
CA GLU A 58 20.48 -15.37 -3.61
C GLU A 58 21.47 -14.22 -3.86
N GLY A 59 21.89 -13.54 -2.79
CA GLY A 59 22.88 -12.46 -2.84
C GLY A 59 22.43 -11.18 -2.14
N LYS A 60 22.98 -10.05 -2.58
CA LYS A 60 22.73 -8.73 -1.97
C LYS A 60 21.86 -7.87 -2.88
N LEU A 61 20.73 -7.40 -2.37
CA LEU A 61 19.86 -6.45 -3.06
C LEU A 61 20.06 -5.05 -2.48
N GLN A 62 20.44 -4.09 -3.33
CA GLN A 62 20.54 -2.67 -2.95
C GLN A 62 19.64 -1.83 -3.84
N THR A 63 18.76 -1.03 -3.24
CA THR A 63 17.81 -0.19 -3.98
C THR A 63 17.42 1.04 -3.19
N ASP A 64 17.15 2.12 -3.89
CA ASP A 64 16.65 3.37 -3.30
C ASP A 64 15.11 3.40 -3.25
N GLY A 65 14.44 2.46 -3.94
CA GLY A 65 13.00 2.40 -4.05
C GLY A 65 12.34 1.43 -3.05
N ASN A 66 11.06 1.18 -3.29
CA ASN A 66 10.28 0.20 -2.55
C ASN A 66 10.55 -1.21 -3.11
N VAL A 67 10.46 -2.22 -2.25
CA VAL A 67 10.68 -3.63 -2.60
C VAL A 67 9.51 -4.44 -2.13
N GLU A 68 9.02 -5.35 -2.96
CA GLU A 68 8.02 -6.33 -2.59
C GLU A 68 8.50 -7.72 -3.03
N ILE A 69 8.56 -8.63 -2.07
CA ILE A 69 9.11 -9.98 -2.27
C ILE A 69 8.03 -11.00 -1.97
N ALA A 70 7.52 -11.59 -3.05
CA ALA A 70 6.59 -12.70 -3.02
C ALA A 70 7.28 -14.06 -3.27
N GLY A 71 8.61 -14.08 -3.45
CA GLY A 71 9.43 -15.29 -3.60
C GLY A 71 10.31 -15.60 -2.39
N ASN A 72 11.25 -16.53 -2.55
CA ASN A 72 12.27 -16.85 -1.56
C ASN A 72 13.52 -15.99 -1.77
N PHE A 73 14.03 -15.39 -0.71
CA PHE A 73 15.24 -14.55 -0.77
C PHE A 73 16.26 -15.00 0.29
N SER A 74 17.50 -15.23 -0.15
CA SER A 74 18.63 -15.58 0.72
C SER A 74 19.76 -14.55 0.55
N GLY A 75 20.05 -13.79 1.59
CA GLY A 75 21.11 -12.78 1.63
C GLY A 75 20.64 -11.45 2.19
N ASP A 76 21.36 -10.38 1.88
CA ASP A 76 21.13 -9.08 2.52
C ASP A 76 20.34 -8.12 1.63
N ILE A 77 19.38 -7.42 2.23
CA ILE A 77 18.59 -6.37 1.56
C ILE A 77 18.91 -5.03 2.18
N ILE A 78 19.24 -4.05 1.33
CA ILE A 78 19.44 -2.65 1.71
C ILE A 78 18.52 -1.81 0.84
N ALA A 79 17.42 -1.34 1.43
CA ALA A 79 16.44 -0.49 0.78
C ALA A 79 16.38 0.88 1.48
N LYS A 80 16.29 1.98 0.73
CA LYS A 80 15.93 3.29 1.32
C LYS A 80 14.42 3.50 1.44
N GLY A 81 13.62 2.64 0.81
CA GLY A 81 12.17 2.68 0.83
C GLY A 81 11.53 1.67 1.77
N THR A 82 10.28 1.34 1.48
CA THR A 82 9.52 0.30 2.18
C THR A 82 9.79 -1.07 1.58
N VAL A 83 10.02 -2.06 2.43
CA VAL A 83 10.15 -3.47 2.04
C VAL A 83 8.91 -4.24 2.51
N ILE A 84 8.29 -5.01 1.62
CA ILE A 84 7.15 -5.87 1.93
C ILE A 84 7.55 -7.31 1.64
N LEU A 85 7.40 -8.20 2.64
CA LEU A 85 7.72 -9.61 2.51
C LEU A 85 6.46 -10.46 2.67
N HIS A 86 6.26 -11.41 1.76
CA HIS A 86 5.14 -12.34 1.79
C HIS A 86 5.53 -13.78 2.12
N MET A 87 6.79 -14.18 1.86
CA MET A 87 7.22 -15.59 1.89
C MET A 87 8.38 -15.82 2.87
N VAL A 88 9.42 -16.58 2.50
CA VAL A 88 10.54 -16.87 3.40
C VAL A 88 11.75 -16.05 3.01
N MET A 89 12.34 -15.35 3.98
CA MET A 89 13.62 -14.67 3.82
C MET A 89 14.62 -15.18 4.86
N GLN A 90 15.86 -15.35 4.41
CA GLN A 90 17.01 -15.61 5.27
C GLN A 90 18.09 -14.56 4.98
N GLY A 91 18.56 -13.85 6.01
CA GLY A 91 19.61 -12.83 5.90
C GLY A 91 19.26 -11.55 6.65
N ASN A 92 19.96 -10.45 6.38
CA ASN A 92 19.72 -9.19 7.10
C ASN A 92 18.96 -8.19 6.23
N ILE A 93 18.08 -7.42 6.85
CA ILE A 93 17.34 -6.34 6.18
C ILE A 93 17.72 -5.01 6.81
N THR A 94 18.09 -4.07 5.96
CA THR A 94 18.18 -2.65 6.31
C THR A 94 17.19 -1.89 5.45
N ALA A 95 16.18 -1.26 6.05
CA ALA A 95 15.12 -0.55 5.34
C ALA A 95 14.70 0.75 6.07
N GLU A 96 13.92 1.60 5.40
CA GLU A 96 13.24 2.70 6.10
C GLU A 96 12.01 2.17 6.83
N SER A 97 11.18 1.38 6.15
CA SER A 97 10.04 0.70 6.76
C SER A 97 9.93 -0.74 6.26
N LEU A 98 9.42 -1.63 7.11
CA LEU A 98 9.30 -3.05 6.81
C LEU A 98 7.90 -3.56 7.15
N GLN A 99 7.29 -4.29 6.22
CA GLN A 99 6.03 -4.97 6.41
C GLN A 99 6.21 -6.48 6.20
N LEU A 100 5.93 -7.24 7.25
CA LEU A 100 6.03 -8.69 7.25
C LEU A 100 4.62 -9.28 7.18
N LYS A 101 4.21 -9.68 5.97
CA LYS A 101 2.85 -10.18 5.68
C LYS A 101 2.84 -11.69 5.57
N GLY A 102 2.55 -12.38 6.67
CA GLY A 102 2.44 -13.85 6.67
C GLY A 102 3.74 -14.59 6.31
N CYS A 103 4.88 -13.94 6.52
CA CYS A 103 6.19 -14.41 6.09
C CYS A 103 7.00 -15.04 7.24
N LYS A 104 8.01 -15.84 6.91
CA LYS A 104 9.01 -16.32 7.88
C LYS A 104 10.34 -15.64 7.60
N MET A 105 10.87 -14.93 8.58
CA MET A 105 12.13 -14.20 8.47
C MET A 105 13.14 -14.76 9.46
N THR A 106 14.33 -15.09 8.98
CA THR A 106 15.47 -15.49 9.82
C THR A 106 16.64 -14.54 9.56
N GLY A 107 17.08 -13.85 10.61
CA GLY A 107 18.18 -12.89 10.56
C GLY A 107 17.80 -11.55 11.19
N ASN A 108 18.70 -10.57 11.09
CA ASN A 108 18.53 -9.30 11.80
C ASN A 108 17.79 -8.28 10.92
N ILE A 109 16.92 -7.50 11.56
CA ILE A 109 16.15 -6.45 10.93
C ILE A 109 16.59 -5.12 11.52
N VAL A 110 16.95 -4.17 10.66
CA VAL A 110 17.26 -2.79 11.02
C VAL A 110 16.36 -1.88 10.18
N ALA A 111 15.39 -1.26 10.84
CA ALA A 111 14.51 -0.27 10.23
C ALA A 111 14.64 1.07 10.95
N ASN A 112 14.78 2.17 10.20
CA ASN A 112 14.85 3.49 10.83
C ASN A 112 13.47 4.02 11.22
N GLY A 113 12.45 3.70 10.43
CA GLY A 113 11.07 4.09 10.64
C GLY A 113 10.25 2.98 11.29
N THR A 114 9.24 2.49 10.56
CA THR A 114 8.21 1.60 11.11
C THR A 114 8.41 0.15 10.69
N VAL A 115 8.20 -0.78 11.63
CA VAL A 115 8.13 -2.22 11.34
C VAL A 115 6.75 -2.72 11.73
N THR A 116 6.07 -3.37 10.80
CA THR A 116 4.77 -4.00 11.03
C THR A 116 4.87 -5.50 10.82
N LEU A 117 4.48 -6.28 11.82
CA LEU A 117 4.34 -7.72 11.74
C LEU A 117 2.88 -8.12 11.78
N ASP A 118 2.45 -8.80 10.73
CA ASP A 118 1.14 -9.45 10.69
C ASP A 118 1.10 -10.66 11.63
N GLU A 119 -0.11 -11.08 11.96
CA GLU A 119 -0.37 -12.24 12.82
C GLU A 119 0.32 -13.52 12.35
N ALA A 120 0.30 -13.77 11.04
CA ALA A 120 0.88 -14.95 10.44
C ALA A 120 2.41 -14.86 10.27
N ALA A 121 3.02 -13.71 10.59
CA ALA A 121 4.45 -13.53 10.46
C ALA A 121 5.21 -14.15 11.65
N SER A 122 6.36 -14.75 11.36
CA SER A 122 7.30 -15.23 12.38
C SER A 122 8.71 -14.75 12.09
N VAL A 123 9.33 -14.09 13.06
CA VAL A 123 10.71 -13.58 12.97
C VAL A 123 11.59 -14.32 13.96
N THR A 124 12.75 -14.79 13.49
CA THR A 124 13.82 -15.33 14.33
C THR A 124 15.08 -14.49 14.11
N GLY A 125 15.42 -13.67 15.08
CA GLY A 125 16.51 -12.71 15.01
C GLY A 125 16.17 -11.40 15.71
N ASN A 126 17.15 -10.50 15.76
CA ASN A 126 17.01 -9.23 16.47
C ASN A 126 16.35 -8.19 15.57
N ILE A 127 15.50 -7.35 16.15
CA ILE A 127 14.80 -6.28 15.43
C ILE A 127 15.16 -4.95 16.08
N THR A 128 15.79 -4.08 15.30
CA THR A 128 15.98 -2.67 15.64
C THR A 128 15.03 -1.83 14.79
N ALA A 129 14.17 -1.05 15.42
CA ALA A 129 13.15 -0.24 14.75
C ALA A 129 13.00 1.14 15.39
N GLY A 130 12.52 2.13 14.61
CA GLY A 130 12.02 3.38 15.18
C GLY A 130 10.71 3.14 15.94
N GLU A 131 9.75 2.54 15.27
CA GLU A 131 8.47 2.11 15.84
C GLU A 131 8.18 0.67 15.41
N LEU A 132 7.51 -0.09 16.27
CA LEU A 132 7.22 -1.51 16.02
C LEU A 132 5.78 -1.82 16.38
N VAL A 133 5.03 -2.35 15.41
CA VAL A 133 3.70 -2.94 15.62
C VAL A 133 3.80 -4.43 15.39
N CYS A 134 3.63 -5.22 16.45
CA CYS A 134 3.74 -6.66 16.39
C CYS A 134 2.39 -7.32 16.64
N SER A 135 1.93 -8.12 15.68
CA SER A 135 0.77 -9.01 15.84
C SER A 135 1.14 -10.49 15.75
N GLY A 136 2.39 -10.80 15.38
CA GLY A 136 2.88 -12.15 15.11
C GLY A 136 3.86 -12.66 16.16
N LYS A 137 4.73 -13.60 15.74
CA LYS A 137 5.72 -14.24 16.63
C LYS A 137 7.11 -13.67 16.39
N VAL A 138 7.81 -13.29 17.46
CA VAL A 138 9.20 -12.85 17.41
C VAL A 138 10.02 -13.63 18.41
N LYS A 139 11.13 -14.23 17.95
CA LYS A 139 12.15 -14.86 18.78
C LYS A 139 13.46 -14.11 18.60
N GLY A 140 13.86 -13.32 19.60
CA GLY A 140 15.03 -12.46 19.54
C GLY A 140 14.80 -11.17 20.32
N ASP A 141 15.86 -10.36 20.41
CA ASP A 141 15.80 -9.10 21.14
C ASP A 141 15.18 -7.99 20.26
N LEU A 142 14.34 -7.17 20.88
CA LEU A 142 13.69 -6.02 20.27
C LEU A 142 14.32 -4.73 20.82
N ASP A 143 14.84 -3.88 19.95
CA ASP A 143 15.30 -2.53 20.28
C ASP A 143 14.49 -1.49 19.50
N VAL A 144 13.53 -0.87 20.17
CA VAL A 144 12.55 0.05 19.57
C VAL A 144 12.73 1.44 20.15
N LYS A 145 13.24 2.37 19.35
CA LYS A 145 13.58 3.73 19.83
C LYS A 145 12.36 4.54 20.31
N GLY A 146 11.21 4.29 19.70
CA GLY A 146 9.95 4.99 19.95
C GLY A 146 8.91 4.08 20.60
N ASN A 147 7.78 3.91 19.92
CA ASN A 147 6.63 3.18 20.42
C ASN A 147 6.64 1.70 19.97
N LEU A 148 6.39 0.81 20.92
CA LEU A 148 6.13 -0.61 20.69
C LEU A 148 4.65 -0.92 20.95
N ALA A 149 3.92 -1.33 19.92
CA ALA A 149 2.56 -1.83 20.06
C ALA A 149 2.53 -3.35 19.89
N LEU A 150 2.09 -4.06 20.92
CA LEU A 150 1.85 -5.50 20.90
C LEU A 150 0.33 -5.74 20.81
N ASN A 151 -0.11 -6.32 19.70
CA ASN A 151 -1.51 -6.66 19.45
C ASN A 151 -1.87 -8.02 20.08
N GLU A 152 -3.15 -8.38 20.07
CA GLU A 152 -3.72 -9.53 20.81
C GLU A 152 -3.02 -10.89 20.57
N LYS A 153 -2.36 -11.07 19.43
CA LYS A 153 -1.70 -12.33 19.04
C LYS A 153 -0.17 -12.25 19.04
N ALA A 154 0.38 -11.14 19.52
CA ALA A 154 1.81 -10.94 19.62
C ALA A 154 2.42 -11.94 20.61
N LEU A 155 3.42 -12.69 20.17
CA LEU A 155 4.24 -13.53 21.03
C LEU A 155 5.70 -13.12 20.86
N VAL A 156 6.29 -12.53 21.89
CA VAL A 156 7.69 -12.10 21.88
C VAL A 156 8.47 -12.94 22.88
N GLU A 157 9.49 -13.66 22.40
CA GLU A 157 10.46 -14.40 23.20
C GLU A 157 11.83 -13.73 23.07
N GLY A 158 12.25 -12.98 24.09
CA GLY A 158 13.49 -12.21 24.07
C GLY A 158 13.40 -10.92 24.90
N ASN A 159 14.50 -10.17 24.94
CA ASN A 159 14.53 -8.92 25.69
C ASN A 159 13.98 -7.77 24.84
N ILE A 160 13.23 -6.89 25.47
CA ILE A 160 12.64 -5.72 24.84
C ILE A 160 13.24 -4.47 25.45
N VAL A 161 13.83 -3.63 24.61
CA VAL A 161 14.24 -2.27 24.94
C VAL A 161 13.33 -1.32 24.17
N THR A 162 12.56 -0.50 24.87
CA THR A 162 11.69 0.49 24.19
C THR A 162 11.47 1.74 25.02
N ARG A 163 10.96 2.82 24.43
CA ARG A 163 10.62 4.05 25.16
C ARG A 163 9.19 4.00 25.70
N THR A 164 8.24 3.59 24.87
CA THR A 164 6.83 3.41 25.25
C THR A 164 6.32 2.08 24.73
N MET A 165 5.47 1.42 25.49
CA MET A 165 4.88 0.14 25.11
C MET A 165 3.37 0.17 25.35
N THR A 166 2.61 -0.27 24.36
CA THR A 166 1.18 -0.56 24.48
C THR A 166 0.98 -2.04 24.24
N MET A 167 0.22 -2.70 25.10
CA MET A 167 -0.02 -4.14 25.02
C MET A 167 -1.51 -4.43 25.08
N SER A 168 -2.00 -5.16 24.08
CA SER A 168 -3.38 -5.61 23.98
C SER A 168 -3.59 -6.91 24.75
N CYS A 169 -4.84 -7.19 25.14
CA CYS A 169 -5.18 -8.45 25.80
C CYS A 169 -4.86 -9.65 24.90
N GLY A 170 -4.13 -10.64 25.42
CA GLY A 170 -3.71 -11.83 24.65
C GLY A 170 -2.26 -11.79 24.18
N ALA A 171 -1.61 -10.61 24.16
CA ALA A 171 -0.19 -10.52 23.89
C ALA A 171 0.63 -11.20 24.99
N VAL A 172 1.65 -11.95 24.60
CA VAL A 172 2.55 -12.68 25.50
C VAL A 172 3.99 -12.22 25.28
N VAL A 173 4.65 -11.82 26.36
CA VAL A 173 6.07 -11.48 26.36
C VAL A 173 6.80 -12.42 27.32
N ALA A 174 7.75 -13.18 26.80
CA ALA A 174 8.63 -14.08 27.52
C ALA A 174 10.07 -13.54 27.46
N GLY A 175 10.42 -12.66 28.39
CA GLY A 175 11.75 -12.09 28.50
C GLY A 175 11.79 -10.84 29.37
N GLY A 176 12.92 -10.14 29.38
CA GLY A 176 13.09 -8.90 30.13
C GLY A 176 12.59 -7.69 29.35
N ILE A 177 11.92 -6.75 30.01
CA ILE A 177 11.56 -5.45 29.42
C ILE A 177 12.36 -4.36 30.12
N LYS A 178 13.09 -3.56 29.33
CA LYS A 178 13.81 -2.37 29.79
C LYS A 178 13.25 -1.15 29.07
N MET A 179 12.69 -0.22 29.84
CA MET A 179 12.20 1.03 29.29
C MET A 179 13.31 2.07 29.28
N ASN A 180 13.61 2.67 28.12
CA ASN A 180 14.54 3.79 28.03
C ASN A 180 13.79 5.07 28.40
N THR A 181 14.19 5.70 29.50
CA THR A 181 13.61 6.99 29.90
C THR A 181 14.28 8.05 29.06
N ALA A 182 13.50 8.76 28.23
CA ALA A 182 14.01 9.96 27.57
C ALA A 182 14.19 11.02 28.66
N GLU A 183 15.39 11.11 29.24
CA GLU A 183 15.80 12.28 30.00
C GLU A 183 15.81 13.48 29.04
N LYS A 184 15.16 14.55 29.48
CA LYS A 184 14.88 15.78 28.73
C LYS A 184 16.08 16.71 28.70
#